data_AF-E7ABN4-F1
#
_entry.id   AF-E7ABN4-F1
#
_cell.length_a   1.000
_cell.length_b   1.000
_cell.length_c   1.000
_cell.angle_alpha   90.00
_cell.angle_beta   90.00
_cell.angle_gamma   90.00
#
_symmetry.space_group_name_H-M   'P 1'
#
loop_
_entity.id
_entity.type
_entity.pdbx_description
1 polymer ?
#
loop_
_entity_poly.entity_id
_entity_poly.type
_entity_poly.pdbx_seq_one_letter_code
_entity_poly.pdbx_strand_id
1 'polypeptide(L)'
;MSKFAISLSNPSNYHALDHWQVIELEKWQDVLLHAISYDVSVAHFSLDYSTKHQRSGENVLALHPFLFYDVDNDKDSKKQPLSIKGARDLLKHYGIAFGIVPSRNYKKLKENDSRPDVERFRIIIPLESPPPIELIKDKELFRKFQEIFAQKLGLIAYVDDAPLRDMARYYARHTTPPLIDSIVVQGRLTRVDKIFKWQHKSSSKNAKSKRHAEQNTNPLYRLNHRKLHLVATDTSLSPIRTELTLSTSLISSTR
;
A
#
# COMPACT_ATOMS: atom_id res chain seq x y z
N MET A 1 -4.21 -19.43 -19.77
CA MET A 1 -3.66 -18.09 -19.51
C MET A 1 -2.77 -18.19 -18.29
N SER A 2 -1.52 -17.74 -18.40
CA SER A 2 -0.66 -17.71 -17.23
C SER A 2 -1.25 -16.81 -16.13
N LYS A 3 -1.08 -17.22 -14.86
CA LYS A 3 -1.41 -16.40 -13.70
C LYS A 3 -0.44 -15.22 -13.52
N PHE A 4 0.76 -15.31 -14.08
CA PHE A 4 1.84 -14.36 -13.85
C PHE A 4 2.25 -13.69 -15.15
N ALA A 5 2.39 -12.38 -15.09
CA ALA A 5 2.89 -11.57 -16.18
C ALA A 5 3.71 -10.41 -15.61
N ILE A 6 4.65 -9.90 -16.41
CA ILE A 6 5.45 -8.72 -16.08
C ILE A 6 5.70 -7.91 -17.34
N SER A 7 5.90 -6.60 -17.19
CA SER A 7 6.34 -5.76 -18.31
C SER A 7 7.86 -5.74 -18.36
N LEU A 8 8.40 -5.89 -19.55
CA LEU A 8 9.82 -5.65 -19.84
C LEU A 8 9.99 -4.65 -20.99
N SER A 9 11.05 -3.86 -20.95
CA SER A 9 11.46 -3.00 -22.06
C SER A 9 12.46 -3.73 -22.96
N ASN A 10 12.11 -3.93 -24.23
CA ASN A 10 12.98 -4.57 -25.23
C ASN A 10 12.67 -4.09 -26.66
N PRO A 11 13.62 -3.47 -27.39
CA PRO A 11 14.98 -3.15 -26.95
C PRO A 11 14.99 -2.11 -25.83
N SER A 12 15.88 -2.28 -24.87
CA SER A 12 16.08 -1.30 -23.80
C SER A 12 16.73 -0.04 -24.37
N ASN A 13 16.11 1.12 -24.13
CA ASN A 13 16.65 2.43 -24.47
C ASN A 13 17.20 3.14 -23.20
N TYR A 14 17.97 4.22 -23.38
CA TYR A 14 18.50 4.99 -22.25
C TYR A 14 17.33 5.50 -21.37
N HIS A 15 17.26 5.01 -20.12
CA HIS A 15 16.17 5.21 -19.13
C HIS A 15 14.88 4.38 -19.29
N ALA A 16 14.86 3.37 -20.18
CA ALA A 16 13.73 2.45 -20.37
C ALA A 16 12.39 3.20 -20.50
N LEU A 17 12.35 4.17 -21.41
CA LEU A 17 11.21 5.06 -21.60
C LEU A 17 10.13 4.44 -22.50
N ASP A 18 10.51 3.54 -23.40
CA ASP A 18 9.65 2.98 -24.44
C ASP A 18 9.92 1.47 -24.63
N HIS A 19 9.22 0.85 -25.58
CA HIS A 19 9.31 -0.58 -25.93
C HIS A 19 8.90 -1.54 -24.81
N TRP A 20 7.99 -1.09 -23.95
CA TRP A 20 7.40 -1.91 -22.90
C TRP A 20 6.37 -2.88 -23.49
N GLN A 21 6.59 -4.16 -23.22
CA GLN A 21 5.70 -5.25 -23.59
C GLN A 21 5.45 -6.16 -22.38
N VAL A 22 4.25 -6.73 -22.32
CA VAL A 22 3.89 -7.73 -21.32
C VAL A 22 4.36 -9.09 -21.79
N ILE A 23 5.05 -9.82 -20.92
CA ILE A 23 5.33 -11.23 -21.11
C ILE A 23 4.57 -12.06 -20.08
N GLU A 24 4.06 -13.22 -20.52
CA GLU A 24 3.51 -14.23 -19.63
C GLU A 24 4.63 -15.10 -19.06
N LEU A 25 4.53 -15.46 -17.78
CA LEU A 25 5.51 -16.26 -17.06
C LEU A 25 4.87 -17.55 -16.59
N GLU A 26 5.48 -18.71 -16.80
CA GLU A 26 4.90 -19.96 -16.29
C GLU A 26 4.87 -19.99 -14.76
N LYS A 27 5.93 -19.47 -14.14
CA LYS A 27 6.11 -19.45 -12.69
C LYS A 27 6.41 -18.03 -12.22
N TRP A 28 5.97 -17.70 -11.01
CA TRP A 28 6.23 -16.37 -10.47
C TRP A 28 7.73 -16.12 -10.27
N GLN A 29 8.51 -17.18 -9.98
CA GLN A 29 9.95 -17.11 -9.75
C GLN A 29 10.71 -16.58 -10.97
N ASP A 30 10.17 -16.79 -12.17
CA ASP A 30 10.80 -16.35 -13.43
C ASP A 30 10.95 -14.83 -13.47
N VAL A 31 10.12 -14.09 -12.72
CA VAL A 31 10.24 -12.63 -12.58
C VAL A 31 11.60 -12.21 -12.00
N LEU A 32 12.23 -13.04 -11.15
CA LEU A 32 13.54 -12.75 -10.56
C LEU A 32 14.62 -12.79 -11.64
N LEU A 33 14.56 -13.79 -12.54
CA LEU A 33 15.46 -13.89 -13.68
C LEU A 33 15.28 -12.70 -14.63
N HIS A 34 14.02 -12.36 -14.95
CA HIS A 34 13.75 -11.21 -15.80
C HIS A 34 14.18 -9.88 -15.16
N ALA A 35 14.07 -9.71 -13.84
CA ALA A 35 14.54 -8.54 -13.13
C ALA A 35 16.08 -8.41 -13.10
N ILE A 36 16.82 -9.48 -13.43
CA ILE A 36 18.26 -9.44 -13.69
C ILE A 36 18.53 -9.08 -15.15
N SER A 37 17.88 -9.76 -16.09
CA SER A 37 18.22 -9.71 -17.51
C SER A 37 17.61 -8.53 -18.29
N TYR A 38 16.51 -7.97 -17.81
CA TYR A 38 15.72 -6.95 -18.50
C TYR A 38 15.35 -5.79 -17.58
N ASP A 39 15.09 -4.62 -18.20
CA ASP A 39 14.44 -3.54 -17.48
C ASP A 39 12.99 -3.94 -17.28
N VAL A 40 12.56 -4.09 -16.03
CA VAL A 40 11.23 -4.59 -15.68
C VAL A 40 10.39 -3.53 -14.97
N SER A 41 9.08 -3.61 -15.12
CA SER A 41 8.13 -2.77 -14.38
C SER A 41 6.95 -3.59 -13.89
N VAL A 42 6.44 -3.21 -12.71
CA VAL A 42 5.18 -3.72 -12.18
C VAL A 42 3.96 -3.15 -12.91
N ALA A 43 4.12 -2.12 -13.75
CA ALA A 43 3.04 -1.55 -14.53
C ALA A 43 2.94 -2.16 -15.92
N HIS A 44 1.71 -2.39 -16.37
CA HIS A 44 1.37 -2.60 -17.77
C HIS A 44 1.10 -1.24 -18.40
N PHE A 45 1.88 -0.87 -19.41
CA PHE A 45 1.73 0.39 -20.14
C PHE A 45 0.93 0.22 -21.42
N SER A 46 0.18 1.26 -21.80
CA SER A 46 -0.50 1.34 -23.09
C SER A 46 0.50 1.34 -24.25
N LEU A 47 0.11 0.76 -25.38
CA LEU A 47 0.83 0.91 -26.65
C LEU A 47 0.49 2.25 -27.31
N ASP A 48 -0.76 2.70 -27.19
CA ASP A 48 -1.21 4.03 -27.61
C ASP A 48 -1.11 4.98 -26.42
N TYR A 49 -0.15 5.91 -26.46
CA TYR A 49 0.10 6.84 -25.36
C TYR A 49 0.10 8.30 -25.82
N SER A 50 -0.41 9.18 -24.96
CA SER A 50 -0.58 10.62 -25.24
C SER A 50 0.57 11.49 -24.72
N THR A 51 1.54 10.89 -24.03
CA THR A 51 2.71 11.56 -23.44
C THR A 51 3.92 11.47 -24.36
N LYS A 52 5.04 12.09 -23.97
CA LYS A 52 6.31 12.00 -24.73
C LYS A 52 6.86 10.57 -24.83
N HIS A 53 6.65 9.76 -23.80
CA HIS A 53 7.19 8.41 -23.67
C HIS A 53 6.13 7.44 -23.15
N GLN A 54 6.22 6.18 -23.56
CA GLN A 54 5.31 5.12 -23.16
C GLN A 54 5.26 4.95 -21.63
N ARG A 55 6.42 4.97 -20.96
CA ARG A 55 6.51 4.89 -19.49
C ARG A 55 6.13 6.23 -18.84
N SER A 56 4.84 6.39 -18.58
CA SER A 56 4.28 7.44 -17.71
C SER A 56 3.21 6.84 -16.80
N GLY A 57 2.99 7.47 -15.65
CA GLY A 57 1.85 7.14 -14.77
C GLY A 57 0.50 7.29 -15.48
N GLU A 58 0.38 8.22 -16.43
CA GLU A 58 -0.86 8.41 -17.21
C GLU A 58 -1.13 7.26 -18.19
N ASN A 59 -0.10 6.51 -18.58
CA ASN A 59 -0.22 5.42 -19.56
C ASN A 59 -0.32 4.04 -18.90
N VAL A 60 -0.34 3.97 -17.57
CA VAL A 60 -0.49 2.70 -16.85
C VAL A 60 -1.93 2.20 -17.05
N LEU A 61 -2.06 1.02 -17.64
CA LEU A 61 -3.34 0.33 -17.86
C LEU A 61 -3.70 -0.63 -16.72
N ALA A 62 -2.69 -1.21 -16.06
CA ALA A 62 -2.89 -2.13 -14.94
C ALA A 62 -1.57 -2.32 -14.17
N LEU A 63 -1.66 -2.96 -13.02
CA LEU A 63 -0.50 -3.44 -12.26
C LEU A 63 -0.42 -4.96 -12.35
N HIS A 64 0.78 -5.48 -12.54
CA HIS A 64 1.08 -6.90 -12.52
C HIS A 64 0.95 -7.47 -11.09
N PRO A 65 0.77 -8.80 -10.92
CA PRO A 65 0.56 -9.43 -9.62
C PRO A 65 1.86 -9.55 -8.79
N PHE A 66 2.60 -8.45 -8.66
CA PHE A 66 3.86 -8.36 -7.91
C PHE A 66 3.97 -7.03 -7.18
N LEU A 67 4.55 -7.05 -5.98
CA LEU A 67 5.01 -5.85 -5.27
C LEU A 67 6.54 -5.86 -5.26
N PHE A 68 7.14 -4.71 -5.56
CA PHE A 68 8.59 -4.53 -5.55
C PHE A 68 8.96 -3.50 -4.49
N TYR A 69 9.90 -3.85 -3.62
CA TYR A 69 10.43 -2.97 -2.60
C TYR A 69 11.95 -2.87 -2.76
N ASP A 70 12.46 -1.65 -2.94
CA ASP A 70 13.89 -1.37 -3.11
C ASP A 70 14.53 -1.10 -1.74
N VAL A 71 15.69 -1.69 -1.50
CA VAL A 71 16.51 -1.51 -0.30
C VAL A 71 17.88 -1.05 -0.77
N ASP A 72 18.12 0.26 -0.75
CA ASP A 72 19.40 0.85 -1.17
C ASP A 72 20.42 0.99 -0.03
N ASN A 73 19.97 0.89 1.24
CA ASN A 73 20.79 1.03 2.44
C ASN A 73 21.69 2.29 2.42
N ASP A 74 21.22 3.39 1.81
CA ASP A 74 21.99 4.62 1.64
C ASP A 74 22.37 5.26 2.99
N LYS A 75 23.57 5.85 3.06
CA LYS A 75 24.23 6.30 4.31
C LYS A 75 23.41 7.33 5.09
N ASP A 76 22.88 8.32 4.39
CA ASP A 76 22.17 9.45 4.98
C ASP A 76 20.63 9.31 4.83
N SER A 77 20.18 8.08 4.55
CA SER A 77 18.76 7.79 4.45
C SER A 77 18.08 7.85 5.82
N LYS A 78 16.81 8.27 5.85
CA LYS A 78 15.94 8.09 7.03
C LYS A 78 15.57 6.63 7.27
N LYS A 79 15.93 5.73 6.34
CA LYS A 79 15.65 4.31 6.40
C LYS A 79 16.71 3.58 7.21
N GLN A 80 16.29 2.57 7.95
CA GLN A 80 17.19 1.68 8.65
C GLN A 80 17.88 0.74 7.66
N PRO A 81 19.13 0.33 7.93
CA PRO A 81 19.79 -0.67 7.11
C PRO A 81 19.11 -2.03 7.26
N LEU A 82 18.99 -2.77 6.16
CA LEU A 82 18.48 -4.14 6.13
C LEU A 82 19.40 -5.03 5.30
N SER A 83 19.93 -6.10 5.89
CA SER A 83 20.70 -7.10 5.16
C SER A 83 19.80 -8.11 4.45
N ILE A 84 20.33 -8.84 3.47
CA ILE A 84 19.62 -9.92 2.79
C ILE A 84 19.17 -11.00 3.78
N LYS A 85 20.04 -11.39 4.72
CA LYS A 85 19.70 -12.32 5.79
C LYS A 85 18.57 -11.76 6.67
N GLY A 86 18.67 -10.49 7.04
CA GLY A 86 17.64 -9.80 7.83
C GLY A 86 16.28 -9.79 7.12
N ALA A 87 16.25 -9.42 5.83
CA ALA A 87 15.04 -9.43 5.02
C ALA A 87 14.41 -10.83 4.93
N ARG A 88 15.24 -11.87 4.72
CA ARG A 88 14.77 -13.26 4.68
C ARG A 88 14.17 -13.69 6.01
N ASP A 89 14.87 -13.44 7.11
CA ASP A 89 14.43 -13.84 8.45
C ASP A 89 13.14 -13.08 8.85
N LEU A 90 13.06 -11.79 8.50
CA LEU A 90 11.88 -10.94 8.69
C LEU A 90 10.67 -11.43 7.88
N LEU A 91 10.83 -11.86 6.63
CA LEU A 91 9.68 -12.26 5.82
C LEU A 91 9.25 -13.72 6.01
N LYS A 92 10.18 -14.60 6.41
CA LYS A 92 9.94 -16.03 6.56
C LYS A 92 8.81 -16.34 7.55
N HIS A 93 8.66 -15.54 8.62
CA HIS A 93 7.65 -15.79 9.65
C HIS A 93 6.20 -15.58 9.17
N TYR A 94 5.97 -14.92 8.03
CA TYR A 94 4.63 -14.74 7.46
C TYR A 94 4.15 -15.94 6.63
N GLY A 95 5.04 -16.89 6.33
CA GLY A 95 4.76 -18.06 5.49
C GLY A 95 4.36 -17.73 4.06
N ILE A 96 4.76 -16.57 3.55
CA ILE A 96 4.46 -16.10 2.18
C ILE A 96 5.62 -16.41 1.23
N ALA A 97 5.30 -16.55 -0.06
CA ALA A 97 6.31 -16.56 -1.11
C ALA A 97 6.91 -15.17 -1.29
N PHE A 98 8.22 -15.10 -1.52
CA PHE A 98 8.92 -13.87 -1.90
C PHE A 98 10.28 -14.20 -2.55
N GLY A 99 10.78 -13.26 -3.35
CA GLY A 99 12.11 -13.29 -3.93
C GLY A 99 12.97 -12.14 -3.40
N ILE A 100 14.28 -12.36 -3.33
CA ILE A 100 15.27 -11.29 -3.15
C ILE A 100 16.17 -11.26 -4.38
N VAL A 101 16.23 -10.12 -5.05
CA VAL A 101 17.05 -9.91 -6.25
C VAL A 101 18.12 -8.88 -5.93
N PRO A 102 19.43 -9.18 -6.10
CA PRO A 102 20.46 -8.17 -5.93
C PRO A 102 20.23 -7.03 -6.92
N SER A 103 20.40 -5.79 -6.45
CA SER A 103 20.42 -4.63 -7.33
C SER A 103 21.67 -4.68 -8.22
N ARG A 104 21.64 -4.03 -9.38
CA ARG A 104 22.84 -3.84 -10.23
C ARG A 104 23.99 -3.12 -9.51
N ASN A 105 23.69 -2.50 -8.37
CA ASN A 105 24.62 -1.79 -7.48
C ASN A 105 24.92 -2.55 -6.17
N TYR A 106 24.59 -3.84 -6.08
CA TYR A 106 24.89 -4.67 -4.90
C TYR A 106 26.39 -4.63 -4.60
N LYS A 107 26.76 -4.17 -3.38
CA LYS A 107 28.13 -3.99 -2.90
C LYS A 107 29.04 -3.09 -3.73
N LYS A 108 28.52 -2.38 -4.73
CA LYS A 108 29.29 -1.36 -5.47
C LYS A 108 29.51 -0.14 -4.58
N LEU A 109 30.73 0.38 -4.58
CA LEU A 109 31.04 1.70 -4.03
C LEU A 109 30.33 2.77 -4.88
N LYS A 110 29.63 3.70 -4.22
CA LYS A 110 29.04 4.87 -4.89
C LYS A 110 29.92 6.08 -4.57
N GLU A 111 29.99 7.06 -5.48
CA GLU A 111 30.74 8.30 -5.25
C GLU A 111 30.32 9.01 -3.96
N ASN A 112 29.02 8.99 -3.65
CA ASN A 112 28.44 9.60 -2.45
C ASN A 112 28.29 8.65 -1.25
N ASP A 113 28.78 7.40 -1.35
CA ASP A 113 28.75 6.42 -0.26
C ASP A 113 29.98 5.52 -0.31
N SER A 114 30.99 5.86 0.50
CA SER A 114 32.28 5.19 0.57
C SER A 114 32.29 3.93 1.45
N ARG A 115 31.16 3.54 2.05
CA ARG A 115 31.10 2.34 2.88
C ARG A 115 31.27 1.09 1.99
N PRO A 116 32.17 0.16 2.34
CA PRO A 116 32.29 -1.10 1.63
C PRO A 116 31.07 -2.00 1.93
N ASP A 117 30.86 -3.00 1.08
CA ASP A 117 29.91 -4.10 1.32
C ASP A 117 28.45 -3.71 1.56
N VAL A 118 28.02 -2.52 1.12
CA VAL A 118 26.61 -2.10 1.24
C VAL A 118 25.73 -2.98 0.35
N GLU A 119 24.94 -3.82 0.99
CA GLU A 119 23.96 -4.68 0.32
C GLU A 119 22.84 -3.82 -0.26
N ARG A 120 22.58 -3.94 -1.56
CA ARG A 120 21.48 -3.26 -2.25
C ARG A 120 20.68 -4.26 -3.03
N PHE A 121 19.40 -4.37 -2.76
CA PHE A 121 18.57 -5.44 -3.30
C PHE A 121 17.11 -5.05 -3.35
N ARG A 122 16.34 -5.87 -4.06
CA ARG A 122 14.88 -5.74 -4.18
C ARG A 122 14.24 -6.94 -3.55
N ILE A 123 13.16 -6.70 -2.82
CA ILE A 123 12.25 -7.72 -2.35
C ILE A 123 11.07 -7.73 -3.34
N ILE A 124 10.82 -8.89 -3.93
CA ILE A 124 9.70 -9.11 -4.86
C ILE A 124 8.68 -10.03 -4.18
N ILE A 125 7.44 -9.58 -4.08
CA ILE A 125 6.36 -10.34 -3.43
C ILE A 125 5.29 -10.67 -4.48
N PRO A 126 5.13 -11.95 -4.86
CA PRO A 126 4.08 -12.36 -5.77
C PRO A 126 2.71 -12.35 -5.07
N LEU A 127 1.70 -11.97 -5.84
CA LEU A 127 0.33 -11.80 -5.37
C LEU A 127 -0.57 -12.91 -5.93
N GLU A 128 -1.65 -13.23 -5.21
CA GLU A 128 -2.68 -14.16 -5.70
C GLU A 128 -3.47 -13.62 -6.88
N SER A 129 -3.56 -12.29 -6.99
CA SER A 129 -4.25 -11.56 -8.04
C SER A 129 -3.57 -10.22 -8.29
N PRO A 130 -3.72 -9.63 -9.47
CA PRO A 130 -3.31 -8.25 -9.74
C PRO A 130 -3.89 -7.26 -8.71
N PRO A 131 -3.17 -6.18 -8.38
CA PRO A 131 -3.74 -5.08 -7.62
C PRO A 131 -4.95 -4.44 -8.34
N PRO A 132 -5.92 -3.88 -7.59
CA PRO A 132 -7.12 -3.28 -8.19
C PRO A 132 -6.81 -2.12 -9.14
N ILE A 133 -7.62 -2.00 -10.19
CA ILE A 133 -7.50 -0.94 -11.22
C ILE A 133 -7.71 0.47 -10.64
N GLU A 134 -8.39 0.59 -9.51
CA GLU A 134 -8.61 1.87 -8.83
C GLU A 134 -7.28 2.48 -8.35
N LEU A 135 -6.26 1.67 -8.07
CA LEU A 135 -4.96 2.15 -7.61
C LEU A 135 -4.27 3.03 -8.66
N ILE A 136 -4.42 2.71 -9.95
CA ILE A 136 -3.75 3.46 -11.02
C ILE A 136 -4.45 4.79 -11.32
N LYS A 137 -5.69 4.98 -10.83
CA LYS A 137 -6.48 6.21 -11.03
C LYS A 137 -6.15 7.28 -9.99
N ASP A 138 -5.54 6.89 -8.86
CA ASP A 138 -5.24 7.80 -7.75
C ASP A 138 -3.84 7.48 -7.19
N LYS A 139 -2.88 8.37 -7.47
CA LYS A 139 -1.48 8.26 -7.02
C LYS A 139 -1.37 8.18 -5.49
N GLU A 140 -2.23 8.88 -4.75
CA GLU A 140 -2.23 8.84 -3.29
C GLU A 140 -2.83 7.52 -2.77
N LEU A 141 -3.81 6.96 -3.46
CA LEU A 141 -4.34 5.64 -3.14
C LEU A 141 -3.30 4.55 -3.40
N PHE A 142 -2.60 4.59 -4.54
CA PHE A 142 -1.47 3.72 -4.85
C PHE A 142 -0.40 3.79 -3.76
N ARG A 143 0.00 5.02 -3.40
CA ARG A 143 0.99 5.26 -2.34
C ARG A 143 0.61 4.63 -1.01
N LYS A 144 -0.61 4.92 -0.54
CA LYS A 144 -1.11 4.36 0.72
C LYS A 144 -1.22 2.83 0.66
N PHE A 145 -1.61 2.28 -0.49
CA PHE A 145 -1.64 0.84 -0.68
C PHE A 145 -0.24 0.22 -0.49
N GLN A 146 0.78 0.77 -1.16
CA GLN A 146 2.16 0.30 -1.01
C GLN A 146 2.69 0.47 0.42
N GLU A 147 2.43 1.62 1.05
CA GLU A 147 2.83 1.91 2.44
C GLU A 147 2.19 0.93 3.44
N ILE A 148 0.89 0.64 3.30
CA ILE A 148 0.20 -0.30 4.20
C ILE A 148 0.76 -1.71 4.04
N PHE A 149 1.03 -2.15 2.81
CA PHE A 149 1.66 -3.45 2.59
C PHE A 149 3.05 -3.51 3.21
N ALA A 150 3.90 -2.51 2.97
CA ALA A 150 5.22 -2.43 3.57
C ALA A 150 5.14 -2.40 5.10
N GLN A 151 4.19 -1.68 5.70
CA GLN A 151 3.95 -1.68 7.14
C GLN A 151 3.55 -3.06 7.67
N LYS A 152 2.60 -3.73 7.01
CA LYS A 152 2.11 -5.06 7.41
C LYS A 152 3.17 -6.14 7.32
N LEU A 153 4.14 -5.95 6.45
CA LEU A 153 5.29 -6.84 6.29
C LEU A 153 6.47 -6.44 7.18
N GLY A 154 6.39 -5.32 7.90
CA GLY A 154 7.51 -4.80 8.70
C GLY A 154 8.64 -4.18 7.85
N LEU A 155 8.40 -3.89 6.58
CA LEU A 155 9.38 -3.38 5.63
C LEU A 155 9.49 -1.85 5.58
N ILE A 156 8.48 -1.12 6.07
CA ILE A 156 8.35 0.35 5.87
C ILE A 156 9.57 1.16 6.35
N ALA A 157 10.26 0.69 7.39
CA ALA A 157 11.43 1.34 7.95
C ALA A 157 12.69 1.17 7.09
N TYR A 158 12.70 0.23 6.16
CA TYR A 158 13.89 -0.18 5.39
C TYR A 158 13.82 0.20 3.91
N VAL A 159 12.62 0.19 3.35
CA VAL A 159 12.42 0.31 1.90
C VAL A 159 12.34 1.76 1.44
N ASP A 160 12.84 2.05 0.24
CA ASP A 160 12.80 3.39 -0.32
C ASP A 160 11.38 3.86 -0.63
N ASP A 161 11.18 5.18 -0.50
CA ASP A 161 9.89 5.82 -0.73
C ASP A 161 9.53 5.90 -2.22
N ALA A 162 10.52 5.96 -3.11
CA ALA A 162 10.28 6.19 -4.53
C ALA A 162 9.42 5.08 -5.16
N PRO A 163 9.72 3.77 -4.99
CA PRO A 163 8.83 2.68 -5.40
C PRO A 163 7.40 2.77 -4.85
N LEU A 164 7.23 3.34 -3.65
CA LEU A 164 5.90 3.47 -3.04
C LEU A 164 5.05 4.52 -3.75
N ARG A 165 5.67 5.50 -4.42
CA ARG A 165 4.98 6.65 -5.02
C ARG A 165 4.86 6.58 -6.54
N ASP A 166 5.81 5.92 -7.20
CA ASP A 166 5.90 5.85 -8.64
C ASP A 166 5.26 4.57 -9.18
N MET A 167 4.01 4.67 -9.65
CA MET A 167 3.32 3.53 -10.27
C MET A 167 3.96 3.09 -11.60
N ALA A 168 4.66 4.00 -12.29
CA ALA A 168 5.38 3.73 -13.54
C ALA A 168 6.86 3.39 -13.29
N ARG A 169 7.20 3.00 -12.05
CA ARG A 169 8.56 2.65 -11.67
C ARG A 169 9.04 1.49 -12.52
N TYR A 170 10.29 1.60 -12.95
CA TYR A 170 11.02 0.49 -13.53
C TYR A 170 12.27 0.18 -12.70
N TYR A 171 12.78 -1.02 -12.91
CA TYR A 171 13.99 -1.52 -12.28
C TYR A 171 14.97 -1.90 -13.37
N ALA A 172 16.12 -1.23 -13.36
CA ALA A 172 17.12 -1.42 -14.38
C ALA A 172 17.75 -2.82 -14.31
N ARG A 173 18.02 -3.40 -15.48
CA ARG A 173 18.75 -4.65 -15.65
C ARG A 173 20.17 -4.58 -15.15
N HIS A 174 20.75 -5.75 -14.96
CA HIS A 174 22.17 -5.92 -14.76
C HIS A 174 22.89 -5.84 -16.11
N THR A 175 23.98 -5.05 -16.15
CA THR A 175 24.89 -4.99 -17.31
C THR A 175 26.07 -5.94 -17.17
N THR A 176 26.27 -6.49 -15.97
CA THR A 176 27.29 -7.46 -15.60
C THR A 176 26.63 -8.54 -14.75
N PRO A 177 27.12 -9.80 -14.76
CA PRO A 177 26.56 -10.84 -13.89
C PRO A 177 26.47 -10.38 -12.42
N PRO A 178 25.37 -10.70 -11.71
CA PRO A 178 25.21 -10.33 -10.32
C PRO A 178 26.24 -11.09 -9.45
N LEU A 179 26.68 -10.47 -8.34
CA LEU A 179 27.65 -11.09 -7.43
C LEU A 179 27.08 -12.25 -6.61
N ILE A 180 25.75 -12.34 -6.52
CA ILE A 180 25.03 -13.42 -5.85
C ILE A 180 23.82 -13.77 -6.71
N ASP A 181 23.35 -15.01 -6.58
CA ASP A 181 22.09 -15.40 -7.21
C ASP A 181 20.90 -14.77 -6.50
N SER A 182 19.78 -14.69 -7.21
CA SER A 182 18.51 -14.32 -6.61
C SER A 182 18.04 -15.43 -5.65
N ILE A 183 17.48 -15.03 -4.52
CA ILE A 183 17.00 -15.95 -3.48
C ILE A 183 15.50 -16.12 -3.66
N VAL A 184 15.05 -17.38 -3.77
CA VAL A 184 13.64 -17.74 -3.80
C VAL A 184 13.24 -18.33 -2.45
N VAL A 185 12.18 -17.79 -1.86
CA VAL A 185 11.53 -18.38 -0.69
C VAL A 185 10.12 -18.79 -1.08
N GLN A 186 9.83 -20.10 -0.95
CA GLN A 186 8.52 -20.66 -1.22
C GLN A 186 7.55 -20.39 -0.07
N GLY A 187 6.27 -20.28 -0.41
CA GLY A 187 5.20 -20.06 0.55
C GLY A 187 3.88 -19.80 -0.17
N ARG A 188 2.87 -19.35 0.57
CA ARG A 188 1.60 -18.94 -0.05
C ARG A 188 1.76 -17.60 -0.78
N LEU A 189 1.08 -17.44 -1.89
CA LEU A 189 1.00 -16.14 -2.56
C LEU A 189 0.28 -15.12 -1.66
N THR A 190 0.62 -13.85 -1.82
CA THR A 190 0.09 -12.80 -0.95
C THR A 190 -1.29 -12.33 -1.44
N ARG A 191 -2.24 -12.22 -0.51
CA ARG A 191 -3.62 -11.80 -0.80
C ARG A 191 -3.79 -10.29 -0.76
N VAL A 192 -4.32 -9.74 -1.85
CA VAL A 192 -4.53 -8.29 -2.01
C VAL A 192 -5.86 -7.80 -1.43
N ASP A 193 -6.89 -8.64 -1.55
CA ASP A 193 -8.27 -8.33 -1.21
C ASP A 193 -8.47 -7.96 0.27
N LYS A 194 -7.76 -8.63 1.18
CA LYS A 194 -7.86 -8.35 2.63
C LYS A 194 -7.33 -6.96 2.99
N ILE A 195 -6.26 -6.50 2.35
CA ILE A 195 -5.62 -5.22 2.67
C ILE A 195 -6.35 -4.05 2.00
N PHE A 196 -6.80 -4.22 0.75
CA PHE A 196 -7.57 -3.18 0.06
C PHE A 196 -8.94 -2.91 0.73
N LYS A 197 -9.64 -3.96 1.19
CA LYS A 197 -10.91 -3.82 1.94
C LYS A 197 -10.73 -3.10 3.28
N TRP A 198 -9.58 -3.24 3.93
CA TRP A 198 -9.27 -2.53 5.17
C TRP A 198 -9.13 -1.03 4.95
N GLN A 199 -8.54 -0.60 3.83
CA GLN A 199 -8.39 0.82 3.53
C GLN A 199 -9.72 1.53 3.28
N HIS A 200 -10.64 0.91 2.54
CA HIS A 200 -11.98 1.45 2.35
C HIS A 200 -12.75 1.57 3.67
N LYS A 201 -12.59 0.62 4.59
CA LYS A 201 -13.20 0.69 5.93
C LYS A 201 -12.62 1.84 6.77
N SER A 202 -11.31 2.03 6.78
CA SER A 202 -10.65 3.12 7.52
C SER A 202 -10.99 4.51 6.96
N SER A 203 -11.02 4.66 5.63
CA SER A 203 -11.43 5.91 4.97
C SER A 203 -12.91 6.24 5.20
N SER A 204 -13.80 5.24 5.21
CA SER A 204 -15.23 5.44 5.51
C SER A 204 -15.50 5.85 6.96
N LYS A 205 -14.72 5.34 7.91
CA LYS A 205 -14.78 5.75 9.33
C LYS A 205 -14.29 7.18 9.52
N ASN A 206 -13.17 7.54 8.87
CA ASN A 206 -12.64 8.91 8.92
C ASN A 206 -13.55 9.93 8.22
N ALA A 207 -14.24 9.55 7.13
CA ALA A 207 -15.24 10.40 6.48
C ALA A 207 -16.49 10.60 7.35
N LYS A 208 -16.95 9.57 8.07
CA LYS A 208 -18.04 9.70 9.05
C LYS A 208 -17.65 10.56 10.25
N SER A 209 -16.43 10.41 10.79
CA SER A 209 -15.92 11.26 11.87
C SER A 209 -15.69 12.71 11.45
N LYS A 210 -15.21 12.97 10.22
CA LYS A 210 -15.10 14.34 9.68
C LYS A 210 -16.47 14.99 9.47
N ARG A 211 -17.47 14.27 8.93
CA ARG A 211 -18.85 14.77 8.81
C ARG A 211 -19.49 15.06 10.18
N HIS A 212 -19.25 14.23 11.19
CA HIS A 212 -19.70 14.51 12.56
C HIS A 212 -18.99 15.71 13.20
N ALA A 213 -17.70 15.91 12.91
CA ALA A 213 -16.95 17.07 13.38
C ALA A 213 -17.40 18.38 12.69
N GLU A 214 -17.64 18.35 11.37
CA GLU A 214 -18.16 19.49 10.59
C GLU A 214 -19.59 19.87 10.98
N GLN A 215 -20.44 18.90 11.34
CA GLN A 215 -21.77 19.17 11.90
C GLN A 215 -21.70 19.83 13.29
N ASN A 216 -20.66 19.56 14.07
CA ASN A 216 -20.45 20.15 15.41
C ASN A 216 -19.75 21.53 15.40
N THR A 217 -19.11 21.90 14.29
CA THR A 217 -18.44 23.20 14.10
C THR A 217 -19.23 24.17 13.23
N ASN A 218 -20.27 23.72 12.51
CA ASN A 218 -21.13 24.58 11.71
C ASN A 218 -22.09 25.40 12.62
N PRO A 219 -21.98 26.74 12.67
CA PRO A 219 -22.80 27.58 13.55
C PRO A 219 -24.30 27.53 13.25
N LEU A 220 -24.69 27.16 12.01
CA LEU A 220 -26.09 26.95 11.62
C LEU A 220 -26.70 25.69 12.25
N TYR A 221 -25.90 24.63 12.49
CA TYR A 221 -26.36 23.43 13.19
C TYR A 221 -26.50 23.66 14.70
N ARG A 222 -25.62 24.48 15.30
CA ARG A 222 -25.73 24.88 16.72
C ARG A 222 -26.94 25.76 17.03
N LEU A 223 -27.39 26.59 16.07
CA LEU A 223 -28.57 27.44 16.27
C LEU A 223 -29.88 26.64 16.29
N ASN A 224 -30.00 25.58 15.48
CA ASN A 224 -31.21 24.75 15.45
C ASN A 224 -31.41 23.93 16.73
N HIS A 225 -30.33 23.50 17.40
CA HIS A 225 -30.44 22.78 18.67
C HIS A 225 -30.61 23.70 19.90
N ARG A 226 -30.21 24.98 19.83
CA ARG A 226 -30.52 25.96 20.88
C ARG A 226 -31.95 26.51 20.82
N LYS A 227 -32.57 26.57 19.63
CA LYS A 227 -33.97 27.01 19.51
C LYS A 227 -34.99 25.97 20.02
N LEU A 228 -34.63 24.68 20.03
CA LEU A 228 -35.47 23.62 20.60
C LEU A 228 -35.47 23.58 22.14
N HIS A 229 -34.53 24.26 22.81
CA HIS A 229 -34.45 24.29 24.28
C HIS A 229 -34.97 25.60 24.92
N LEU A 230 -35.40 26.57 24.12
CA LEU A 230 -35.88 27.88 24.60
C LEU A 230 -37.40 28.05 24.58
N VAL A 231 -38.15 26.97 24.34
CA VAL A 231 -39.62 26.93 24.51
C VAL A 231 -39.98 25.79 25.47
N ALA A 232 -39.44 25.82 26.69
CA ALA A 232 -39.93 24.96 27.78
C ALA A 232 -39.36 25.37 29.15
N THR A 233 -39.37 26.66 29.51
CA THR A 233 -39.28 27.07 30.93
C THR A 233 -39.69 28.54 31.04
N ASP A 234 -40.99 28.81 31.08
CA ASP A 234 -41.48 29.89 31.93
C ASP A 234 -42.95 29.67 32.28
N THR A 235 -43.18 29.16 33.49
CA THR A 235 -44.34 29.50 34.32
C THR A 235 -44.01 29.04 35.72
N SER A 236 -43.43 29.97 36.47
CA SER A 236 -43.44 29.95 37.92
C SER A 236 -44.89 30.09 38.40
N LEU A 237 -45.27 29.29 39.40
CA LEU A 237 -46.03 29.72 40.58
C LEU A 237 -46.04 28.55 41.58
N SER A 238 -45.69 28.88 42.81
CA SER A 238 -45.41 27.99 43.93
C SER A 238 -46.70 27.72 44.76
N PRO A 239 -46.62 27.22 46.01
CA PRO A 239 -46.75 25.82 46.38
C PRO A 239 -47.99 25.55 47.26
N ILE A 240 -48.56 24.34 47.23
CA ILE A 240 -49.44 23.88 48.33
C ILE A 240 -49.05 22.47 48.74
N ARG A 241 -48.69 22.37 50.02
CA ARG A 241 -48.45 21.17 50.80
C ARG A 241 -49.82 20.62 51.23
N THR A 242 -50.13 19.36 50.96
CA THR A 242 -51.06 18.58 51.79
C THR A 242 -50.66 17.11 51.79
N GLU A 243 -50.50 16.57 52.99
CA GLU A 243 -50.39 15.14 53.29
C GLU A 243 -51.64 14.39 52.82
N LEU A 244 -51.53 13.09 52.52
CA LEU A 244 -52.35 12.03 53.14
C LEU A 244 -52.18 10.64 52.45
N THR A 245 -51.76 9.68 53.27
CA THR A 245 -52.18 8.26 53.34
C THR A 245 -52.04 7.27 52.17
N LEU A 246 -51.21 6.26 52.46
CA LEU A 246 -51.41 4.81 52.28
C LEU A 246 -52.75 4.34 51.68
N SER A 247 -52.69 3.48 50.64
CA SER A 247 -53.38 2.18 50.67
C SER A 247 -52.76 1.18 49.69
N THR A 248 -52.70 -0.06 50.16
CA THR A 248 -52.28 -1.31 49.51
C THR A 248 -53.40 -1.95 48.69
N SER A 249 -53.06 -2.60 47.57
CA SER A 249 -53.63 -3.88 47.07
C SER A 249 -52.92 -4.22 45.75
N LEU A 250 -52.16 -5.32 45.61
CA LEU A 250 -52.55 -6.74 45.48
C LEU A 250 -53.63 -7.01 44.42
N ILE A 251 -53.25 -7.77 43.38
CA ILE A 251 -53.96 -8.77 42.54
C ILE A 251 -53.01 -8.96 41.32
N SER A 252 -52.15 -9.98 41.22
CA SER A 252 -52.36 -11.42 40.97
C SER A 252 -53.04 -11.77 39.64
N SER A 253 -52.44 -12.76 38.95
CA SER A 253 -53.07 -13.65 37.96
C SER A 253 -53.22 -13.04 36.55
N THR A 254 -52.91 -13.70 35.43
CA THR A 254 -52.64 -15.12 35.13
C THR A 254 -52.13 -15.21 33.69
N ARG A 255 -51.27 -16.21 33.47
CA ARG A 255 -50.98 -16.96 32.22
C ARG A 255 -50.38 -16.21 31.02
#